data_AF-A0A948AQ44-F1
#
_entry.id   AF-A0A948AQ44-F1
#
_cell.length_a   1.000
_cell.length_b   1.000
_cell.length_c   1.000
_cell.angle_alpha   90.00
_cell.angle_beta   90.00
_cell.angle_gamma   90.00
#
_symmetry.space_group_name_H-M   'P 1'
#
loop_
_entity.id
_entity.type
_entity.pdbx_description
1 polymer ?
#
loop_
_entity_poly.entity_id
_entity_poly.type
_entity_poly.pdbx_seq_one_letter_code
_entity_poly.pdbx_strand_id
1 'polypeptide(L)'
;AGFQAASSDRSVVAAVFTGAGDRAFCTGGNTKEYSEYYSRRPSEYGEYMDLFNAMVDGILGCKKPTICRVNGMRVAGGQEIGMACDLTLSSDLAVFGQAGPKHGSAPDGGSTDFLPWMLPVEDAMWNCISCEMWSSYKMKIKGLITAVVPVLDVDGEIVRNPLVITDRYVDDGEVVYGEMKTGDEARQAKGILKSGTVDFTGLDAEVDRIVWRFTNLFPGCLIKSIDGIRAKKKFFWDQTKLANRHWLAANMSGEAFLGFTAFNNRKRTGRDVIDFVKYRQLIAEGALMDDDAFTAVLPAPEEG
;
A
#
# COMPACT_ATOMS: atom_id res chain seq x y z
N ALA A 1 4.38 19.21 3.76
CA ALA A 1 5.59 20.05 4.00
C ALA A 1 6.75 19.73 3.05
N GLY A 2 7.32 18.50 3.06
CA GLY A 2 8.53 18.17 2.28
C GLY A 2 8.42 18.39 0.76
N PHE A 3 7.37 17.89 0.11
CA PHE A 3 7.18 18.05 -1.35
C PHE A 3 6.99 19.51 -1.77
N GLN A 4 6.36 20.34 -0.94
CA GLN A 4 6.19 21.77 -1.21
C GLN A 4 7.53 22.52 -1.12
N ALA A 5 8.37 22.17 -0.13
CA ALA A 5 9.73 22.70 -0.02
C ALA A 5 10.56 22.32 -1.25
N ALA A 6 10.59 21.03 -1.61
CA ALA A 6 11.28 20.54 -2.81
C ALA A 6 10.78 21.21 -4.09
N SER A 7 9.47 21.46 -4.20
CA SER A 7 8.86 22.15 -5.35
C SER A 7 9.33 23.59 -5.51
N SER A 8 9.64 24.26 -4.39
CA SER A 8 10.02 25.68 -4.37
C SER A 8 11.52 25.89 -4.49
N ASP A 9 12.32 24.86 -4.20
CA ASP A 9 13.77 24.91 -4.29
C ASP A 9 14.26 24.64 -5.72
N ARG A 10 15.01 25.59 -6.27
CA ARG A 10 15.59 25.50 -7.62
C ARG A 10 16.79 24.57 -7.69
N SER A 11 17.47 24.31 -6.57
CA SER A 11 18.62 23.40 -6.49
C SER A 11 18.21 21.92 -6.51
N VAL A 12 16.95 21.62 -6.17
CA VAL A 12 16.42 20.25 -6.14
C VAL A 12 16.11 19.73 -7.55
N VAL A 13 16.62 18.54 -7.86
CA VAL A 13 16.34 17.82 -9.13
C VAL A 13 15.11 16.91 -9.01
N ALA A 14 14.97 16.19 -7.90
CA ALA A 14 13.87 15.26 -7.64
C ALA A 14 13.63 15.13 -6.13
N ALA A 15 12.44 14.65 -5.75
CA ALA A 15 12.10 14.33 -4.36
C ALA A 15 11.99 12.81 -4.20
N VAL A 16 12.70 12.24 -3.21
CA VAL A 16 12.63 10.82 -2.87
C VAL A 16 11.78 10.64 -1.61
N PHE A 17 10.84 9.71 -1.66
CA PHE A 17 9.95 9.35 -0.56
C PHE A 17 10.20 7.91 -0.14
N THR A 18 10.54 7.69 1.14
CA THR A 18 10.86 6.38 1.72
C THR A 18 10.35 6.28 3.15
N GLY A 19 10.22 5.04 3.65
CA GLY A 19 10.07 4.76 5.07
C GLY A 19 11.43 4.67 5.78
N ALA A 20 11.41 4.75 7.10
CA ALA A 20 12.57 4.52 7.96
C ALA A 20 12.77 3.01 8.23
N GLY A 21 14.02 2.62 8.48
CA GLY A 21 14.38 1.22 8.76
C GLY A 21 14.22 0.30 7.55
N ASP A 22 14.06 -0.99 7.81
CA ASP A 22 14.11 -2.07 6.81
C ASP A 22 12.80 -2.87 6.68
N ARG A 23 11.82 -2.65 7.57
CA ARG A 23 10.60 -3.49 7.64
C ARG A 23 9.47 -2.99 6.77
N ALA A 24 9.24 -1.68 6.75
CA ALA A 24 8.08 -1.09 6.13
C ALA A 24 8.39 0.27 5.52
N PHE A 25 7.86 0.49 4.32
CA PHE A 25 7.65 1.83 3.80
C PHE A 25 6.51 2.48 4.57
N CYS A 26 5.35 1.84 4.57
CA CYS A 26 4.18 2.25 5.33
C CYS A 26 3.18 1.08 5.39
N THR A 27 2.77 0.69 6.59
CA THR A 27 1.82 -0.42 6.83
C THR A 27 0.36 0.02 6.77
N GLY A 28 0.10 1.27 6.36
CA GLY A 28 -1.22 1.89 6.41
C GLY A 28 -1.44 2.74 7.66
N GLY A 29 -2.70 3.06 7.90
CA GLY A 29 -3.13 3.90 9.01
C GLY A 29 -2.94 3.29 10.39
N ASN A 30 -3.03 4.12 11.42
CA ASN A 30 -2.96 3.68 12.81
C ASN A 30 -4.28 3.00 13.22
N THR A 31 -4.39 1.70 12.97
CA THR A 31 -5.63 0.94 13.22
C THR A 31 -6.07 0.95 14.68
N LYS A 32 -5.14 1.13 15.63
CA LYS A 32 -5.47 1.25 17.05
C LYS A 32 -6.22 2.56 17.31
N GLU A 33 -5.69 3.66 16.80
CA GLU A 33 -6.35 4.97 16.86
C GLU A 33 -7.66 4.99 16.07
N TYR A 34 -7.71 4.30 14.93
CA TYR A 34 -8.95 4.11 14.17
C TYR A 34 -10.03 3.44 15.03
N SER A 35 -9.68 2.36 15.74
CA SER A 35 -10.60 1.63 16.61
C SER A 35 -10.97 2.40 17.89
N GLU A 36 -10.02 3.06 18.54
CA GLU A 36 -10.20 3.63 19.90
C GLU A 36 -10.64 5.10 19.88
N TYR A 37 -10.24 5.85 18.85
CA TYR A 37 -10.51 7.27 18.71
C TYR A 37 -11.47 7.58 17.56
N TYR A 38 -11.23 7.13 16.34
CA TYR A 38 -12.06 7.59 15.21
C TYR A 38 -13.39 6.84 15.05
N SER A 39 -13.47 5.59 15.51
CA SER A 39 -14.71 4.81 15.51
C SER A 39 -15.86 5.57 16.17
N ARG A 40 -17.00 5.63 15.47
CA ARG A 40 -18.20 6.42 15.85
C ARG A 40 -17.97 7.94 15.99
N ARG A 41 -16.84 8.45 15.48
CA ARG A 41 -16.45 9.87 15.49
C ARG A 41 -16.19 10.33 14.04
N PRO A 42 -17.25 10.44 13.22
CA PRO A 42 -17.12 10.68 11.78
C PRO A 42 -16.44 12.01 11.46
N SER A 43 -16.73 13.08 12.21
CA SER A 43 -16.14 14.40 11.99
C SER A 43 -14.62 14.39 12.18
N GLU A 44 -14.17 13.76 13.26
CA GLU A 44 -12.76 13.63 13.63
C GLU A 44 -11.99 12.83 12.57
N TYR A 45 -12.59 11.76 12.03
CA TYR A 45 -11.96 11.02 10.94
C TYR A 45 -11.93 11.82 9.62
N GLY A 46 -12.95 12.63 9.36
CA GLY A 46 -12.97 13.56 8.24
C GLY A 46 -11.81 14.56 8.28
N GLU A 47 -11.53 15.13 9.46
CA GLU A 47 -10.38 16.04 9.68
C GLU A 47 -9.04 15.33 9.48
N TYR A 48 -8.91 14.09 9.96
CA TYR A 48 -7.73 13.26 9.69
C TYR A 48 -7.53 13.04 8.18
N MET A 49 -8.61 12.73 7.46
CA MET A 49 -8.55 12.51 6.02
C MET A 49 -8.21 13.77 5.22
N ASP A 50 -8.50 14.98 5.73
CA ASP A 50 -8.03 16.22 5.11
C ASP A 50 -6.50 16.32 5.11
N LEU A 51 -5.83 15.87 6.18
CA LEU A 51 -4.38 15.81 6.24
C LEU A 51 -3.81 14.79 5.26
N PHE A 52 -4.46 13.63 5.16
CA PHE A 52 -4.08 12.59 4.19
C PHE A 52 -4.22 13.11 2.75
N ASN A 53 -5.37 13.72 2.44
CA ASN A 53 -5.64 14.29 1.12
C ASN A 53 -4.64 15.37 0.75
N ALA A 54 -4.32 16.27 1.68
CA ALA A 54 -3.30 17.30 1.49
C ALA A 54 -1.91 16.72 1.21
N MET A 55 -1.58 15.55 1.79
CA MET A 55 -0.33 14.87 1.50
C MET A 55 -0.30 14.33 0.06
N VAL A 56 -1.35 13.64 -0.38
CA VAL A 56 -1.48 13.14 -1.76
C VAL A 56 -1.45 14.30 -2.77
N ASP A 57 -2.18 15.38 -2.48
CA ASP A 57 -2.15 16.62 -3.27
C ASP A 57 -0.73 17.21 -3.36
N GLY A 58 0.01 17.18 -2.25
CA GLY A 58 1.40 17.64 -2.21
C GLY A 58 2.33 16.82 -3.11
N ILE A 59 2.11 15.51 -3.24
CA ILE A 59 2.88 14.63 -4.14
C ILE A 59 2.49 14.89 -5.59
N LEU A 60 1.19 14.82 -5.91
CA LEU A 60 0.67 14.99 -7.27
C LEU A 60 0.91 16.41 -7.83
N GLY A 61 0.99 17.42 -6.95
CA GLY A 61 1.29 18.81 -7.28
C GLY A 61 2.78 19.17 -7.22
N CYS A 62 3.67 18.23 -6.92
CA CYS A 62 5.09 18.50 -6.75
C CYS A 62 5.73 18.96 -8.08
N LYS A 63 6.41 20.12 -8.11
CA LYS A 63 7.05 20.66 -9.34
C LYS A 63 8.33 19.95 -9.74
N LYS A 64 8.66 18.83 -9.08
CA LYS A 64 9.84 18.00 -9.30
C LYS A 64 9.39 16.56 -9.53
N PRO A 65 10.15 15.74 -10.28
CA PRO A 65 9.98 14.28 -10.27
C PRO A 65 9.92 13.74 -8.83
N THR A 66 9.02 12.80 -8.57
CA THR A 66 8.84 12.13 -7.28
C THR A 66 9.13 10.64 -7.41
N ILE A 67 10.01 10.14 -6.56
CA ILE A 67 10.44 8.74 -6.55
C ILE A 67 10.00 8.11 -5.23
N CYS A 68 9.22 7.04 -5.30
CA CYS A 68 8.93 6.17 -4.15
C CYS A 68 10.03 5.12 -4.03
N ARG A 69 10.91 5.26 -3.04
CA ARG A 69 11.95 4.28 -2.69
C ARG A 69 11.41 3.40 -1.57
N VAL A 70 11.04 2.17 -1.91
CA VAL A 70 10.32 1.25 -1.03
C VAL A 70 11.32 0.33 -0.33
N ASN A 71 11.52 0.56 0.97
CA ASN A 71 12.41 -0.22 1.84
C ASN A 71 11.79 -1.53 2.34
N GLY A 72 10.46 -1.62 2.41
CA GLY A 72 9.75 -2.80 2.90
C GLY A 72 8.25 -2.73 2.64
N MET A 73 7.43 -3.36 3.48
CA MET A 73 5.97 -3.43 3.34
C MET A 73 5.31 -2.09 2.98
N ARG A 74 4.45 -2.11 1.96
CA ARG A 74 3.69 -0.96 1.47
C ARG A 74 2.23 -1.36 1.26
N VAL A 75 1.39 -1.10 2.26
CA VAL A 75 0.03 -1.67 2.36
C VAL A 75 -1.02 -0.61 2.69
N ALA A 76 -2.24 -0.78 2.17
CA ALA A 76 -3.39 0.09 2.44
C ALA A 76 -3.07 1.58 2.20
N GLY A 77 -3.24 2.44 3.21
CA GLY A 77 -2.84 3.85 3.12
C GLY A 77 -1.38 4.06 2.68
N GLY A 78 -0.48 3.15 3.01
CA GLY A 78 0.89 3.16 2.51
C GLY A 78 1.00 2.88 1.02
N GLN A 79 0.15 1.98 0.51
CA GLN A 79 0.08 1.66 -0.91
C GLN A 79 -0.46 2.85 -1.71
N GLU A 80 -1.52 3.48 -1.22
CA GLU A 80 -2.14 4.70 -1.75
C GLU A 80 -1.13 5.83 -1.91
N ILE A 81 -0.48 6.21 -0.81
CA ILE A 81 0.41 7.38 -0.79
C ILE A 81 1.67 7.16 -1.63
N GLY A 82 2.16 5.92 -1.70
CA GLY A 82 3.27 5.60 -2.58
C GLY A 82 2.87 5.61 -4.06
N MET A 83 1.59 5.34 -4.39
CA MET A 83 1.11 5.35 -5.78
C MET A 83 0.89 6.79 -6.28
N ALA A 84 0.81 7.76 -5.38
CA ALA A 84 0.82 9.16 -5.74
C ALA A 84 2.14 9.56 -6.44
N CYS A 85 3.28 8.94 -6.08
CA CYS A 85 4.59 9.19 -6.71
C CYS A 85 4.63 8.79 -8.20
N ASP A 86 5.65 9.25 -8.93
CA ASP A 86 5.78 9.00 -10.37
C ASP A 86 6.39 7.64 -10.68
N LEU A 87 7.46 7.29 -9.96
CA LEU A 87 8.20 6.05 -10.14
C LEU A 87 8.31 5.34 -8.79
N THR A 88 8.29 4.00 -8.82
CA THR A 88 8.54 3.17 -7.65
C THR A 88 9.75 2.28 -7.88
N LEU A 89 10.73 2.40 -6.99
CA LEU A 89 11.89 1.53 -6.90
C LEU A 89 11.82 0.78 -5.59
N SER A 90 11.86 -0.55 -5.66
CA SER A 90 11.57 -1.37 -4.50
C SER A 90 12.70 -2.30 -4.15
N SER A 91 12.95 -2.42 -2.85
CA SER A 91 13.51 -3.65 -2.26
C SER A 91 12.70 -4.85 -2.75
N ASP A 92 13.38 -5.93 -3.09
CA ASP A 92 12.72 -7.17 -3.49
C ASP A 92 12.11 -7.96 -2.32
N LEU A 93 12.46 -7.59 -1.09
CA LEU A 93 11.83 -8.07 0.15
C LEU A 93 10.49 -7.39 0.44
N ALA A 94 10.17 -6.29 -0.24
CA ALA A 94 8.91 -5.59 -0.04
C ALA A 94 7.71 -6.42 -0.50
N VAL A 95 6.59 -6.19 0.16
CA VAL A 95 5.29 -6.76 -0.15
C VAL A 95 4.26 -5.64 -0.22
N PHE A 96 3.32 -5.76 -1.15
CA PHE A 96 2.36 -4.74 -1.49
C PHE A 96 0.94 -5.28 -1.44
N GLY A 97 -0.03 -4.47 -1.06
CA GLY A 97 -1.42 -4.91 -1.08
C GLY A 97 -2.40 -3.88 -0.55
N GLN A 98 -3.68 -4.16 -0.74
CA GLN A 98 -4.77 -3.45 -0.07
C GLN A 98 -5.29 -4.25 1.11
N ALA A 99 -5.90 -3.54 2.07
CA ALA A 99 -6.49 -4.18 3.25
C ALA A 99 -7.89 -3.65 3.59
N GLY A 100 -8.35 -2.58 2.91
CA GLY A 100 -9.58 -1.87 3.25
C GLY A 100 -10.79 -2.80 3.33
N PRO A 101 -11.16 -3.52 2.24
CA PRO A 101 -12.36 -4.34 2.23
C PRO A 101 -12.39 -5.43 3.32
N LYS A 102 -11.22 -5.95 3.71
CA LYS A 102 -11.09 -6.93 4.81
C LYS A 102 -11.34 -6.31 6.20
N HIS A 103 -11.12 -5.01 6.36
CA HIS A 103 -11.19 -4.33 7.66
C HIS A 103 -12.21 -3.19 7.73
N GLY A 104 -13.26 -3.27 6.89
CA GLY A 104 -14.39 -2.34 6.93
C GLY A 104 -14.07 -0.96 6.35
N SER A 105 -13.19 -0.90 5.36
CA SER A 105 -12.83 0.33 4.66
C SER A 105 -12.73 0.07 3.15
N ALA A 106 -12.37 1.08 2.36
CA ALA A 106 -12.11 0.97 0.94
C ALA A 106 -10.82 1.73 0.60
N PRO A 107 -10.11 1.39 -0.48
CA PRO A 107 -8.82 1.98 -0.79
C PRO A 107 -9.00 3.34 -1.51
N ASP A 108 -9.62 4.24 -0.77
CA ASP A 108 -10.18 5.54 -1.17
C ASP A 108 -9.22 6.71 -0.98
N GLY A 109 -8.00 6.46 -0.47
CA GLY A 109 -6.90 7.42 -0.45
C GLY A 109 -6.16 7.54 -1.79
N GLY A 110 -6.79 7.08 -2.87
CA GLY A 110 -6.33 7.25 -4.25
C GLY A 110 -6.08 5.94 -5.00
N SER A 111 -6.13 4.76 -4.37
CA SER A 111 -5.86 3.52 -5.11
C SER A 111 -6.90 3.25 -6.19
N THR A 112 -8.19 3.44 -5.87
CA THR A 112 -9.29 3.32 -6.84
C THR A 112 -9.14 4.30 -8.00
N ASP A 113 -8.50 5.45 -7.79
CA ASP A 113 -8.21 6.44 -8.83
C ASP A 113 -6.94 6.10 -9.65
N PHE A 114 -5.93 5.50 -9.02
CA PHE A 114 -4.58 5.34 -9.59
C PHE A 114 -4.35 3.99 -10.26
N LEU A 115 -4.87 2.90 -9.68
CA LEU A 115 -4.62 1.53 -10.15
C LEU A 115 -4.96 1.33 -11.65
N PRO A 116 -6.09 1.85 -12.19
CA PRO A 116 -6.41 1.69 -13.61
C PRO A 116 -5.41 2.35 -14.56
N TRP A 117 -4.55 3.26 -14.08
CA TRP A 117 -3.49 3.90 -14.87
C TRP A 117 -2.16 3.15 -14.80
N MET A 118 -2.06 2.15 -13.93
CA MET A 118 -0.82 1.41 -13.68
C MET A 118 -0.93 -0.08 -14.02
N LEU A 119 -2.15 -0.62 -14.03
CA LEU A 119 -2.46 -2.02 -14.29
C LEU A 119 -3.57 -2.16 -15.35
N PRO A 120 -3.65 -3.30 -16.06
CA PRO A 120 -4.89 -3.70 -16.71
C PRO A 120 -6.05 -3.66 -15.72
N VAL A 121 -7.25 -3.28 -16.17
CA VAL A 121 -8.39 -3.04 -15.28
C VAL A 121 -8.77 -4.26 -14.42
N GLU A 122 -8.61 -5.48 -14.94
CA GLU A 122 -8.84 -6.73 -14.19
C GLU A 122 -7.82 -6.92 -13.06
N ASP A 123 -6.53 -6.69 -13.32
CA ASP A 123 -5.49 -6.74 -12.30
C ASP A 123 -5.65 -5.60 -11.28
N ALA A 124 -6.07 -4.42 -11.73
CA ALA A 124 -6.41 -3.30 -10.84
C ALA A 124 -7.56 -3.67 -9.91
N MET A 125 -8.64 -4.25 -10.44
CA MET A 125 -9.79 -4.71 -9.67
C MET A 125 -9.36 -5.77 -8.66
N TRP A 126 -8.66 -6.81 -9.09
CA TRP A 126 -8.21 -7.89 -8.21
C TRP A 126 -7.29 -7.36 -7.11
N ASN A 127 -6.29 -6.55 -7.45
CA ASN A 127 -5.41 -5.94 -6.45
C ASN A 127 -6.17 -5.09 -5.43
N CYS A 128 -7.24 -4.42 -5.87
CA CYS A 128 -8.07 -3.56 -5.04
C CYS A 128 -8.94 -4.34 -4.05
N ILE A 129 -9.53 -5.47 -4.47
CA ILE A 129 -10.59 -6.14 -3.71
C ILE A 129 -10.16 -7.45 -3.03
N SER A 130 -9.15 -8.15 -3.54
CA SER A 130 -8.76 -9.48 -3.01
C SER A 130 -8.09 -9.41 -1.64
N CYS A 131 -7.52 -8.24 -1.30
CA CYS A 131 -6.69 -8.03 -0.13
C CYS A 131 -5.48 -8.97 -0.05
N GLU A 132 -5.05 -9.52 -1.19
CA GLU A 132 -3.85 -10.35 -1.28
C GLU A 132 -2.58 -9.50 -1.27
N MET A 133 -1.52 -10.08 -0.73
CA MET A 133 -0.19 -9.50 -0.74
C MET A 133 0.58 -9.96 -1.99
N TRP A 134 1.09 -9.02 -2.77
CA TRP A 134 1.92 -9.29 -3.94
C TRP A 134 3.37 -8.94 -3.64
N SER A 135 4.29 -9.76 -4.15
CA SER A 135 5.73 -9.47 -4.06
C SER A 135 6.12 -8.31 -4.97
N SER A 136 7.27 -7.69 -4.70
CA SER A 136 7.89 -6.73 -5.62
C SER A 136 8.04 -7.28 -7.03
N TYR A 137 8.42 -8.55 -7.18
CA TYR A 137 8.60 -9.19 -8.49
C TYR A 137 7.28 -9.30 -9.26
N LYS A 138 6.20 -9.73 -8.60
CA LYS A 138 4.86 -9.77 -9.20
C LYS A 138 4.40 -8.36 -9.61
N MET A 139 4.59 -7.38 -8.72
CA MET A 139 4.30 -5.97 -9.02
C MET A 139 5.07 -5.45 -10.23
N LYS A 140 6.34 -5.86 -10.39
CA LYS A 140 7.17 -5.47 -11.52
C LYS A 140 6.72 -6.10 -12.83
N ILE A 141 6.38 -7.40 -12.85
CA ILE A 141 5.86 -8.08 -14.03
C ILE A 141 4.53 -7.48 -14.47
N LYS A 142 3.66 -7.17 -13.51
CA LYS A 142 2.35 -6.58 -13.76
C LYS A 142 2.42 -5.10 -14.20
N GLY A 143 3.59 -4.48 -14.11
CA GLY A 143 3.82 -3.10 -14.56
C GLY A 143 3.54 -2.02 -13.50
N LEU A 144 3.17 -2.39 -12.27
CA LEU A 144 2.84 -1.43 -11.22
C LEU A 144 4.08 -0.64 -10.73
N ILE A 145 5.27 -1.26 -10.74
CA ILE A 145 6.50 -0.63 -10.24
C ILE A 145 7.64 -0.62 -11.28
N THR A 146 8.54 0.35 -11.13
CA THR A 146 9.59 0.66 -12.11
C THR A 146 10.79 -0.26 -12.00
N ALA A 147 11.25 -0.58 -10.79
CA ALA A 147 12.42 -1.41 -10.56
C ALA A 147 12.31 -2.22 -9.27
N VAL A 148 12.97 -3.38 -9.26
CA VAL A 148 13.10 -4.27 -8.11
C VAL A 148 14.57 -4.59 -7.93
N VAL A 149 15.09 -4.35 -6.73
CA VAL A 149 16.51 -4.52 -6.40
C VAL A 149 16.62 -5.51 -5.24
N PRO A 150 17.41 -6.59 -5.38
CA PRO A 150 17.77 -7.46 -4.27
C PRO A 150 18.53 -6.72 -3.17
N VAL A 151 18.14 -6.96 -1.93
CA VAL A 151 18.73 -6.27 -0.76
C VAL A 151 19.09 -7.21 0.39
N LEU A 152 18.89 -8.52 0.24
CA LEU A 152 19.23 -9.48 1.28
C LEU A 152 20.69 -9.90 1.12
N ASP A 153 21.53 -9.54 2.08
CA ASP A 153 22.90 -10.01 2.21
C ASP A 153 22.91 -11.29 3.06
N VAL A 154 23.38 -12.38 2.49
CA VAL A 154 23.67 -13.64 3.21
C VAL A 154 25.16 -13.94 3.06
N ASP A 155 25.89 -13.85 4.17
CA ASP A 155 27.33 -14.15 4.23
C ASP A 155 28.21 -13.32 3.26
N GLY A 156 27.82 -12.07 2.98
CA GLY A 156 28.52 -11.14 2.10
C GLY A 156 28.05 -11.16 0.64
N GLU A 157 27.03 -11.97 0.33
CA GLU A 157 26.48 -12.12 -1.01
C GLU A 157 25.03 -11.61 -1.07
N ILE A 158 24.76 -10.73 -2.05
CA ILE A 158 23.39 -10.24 -2.29
C ILE A 158 22.58 -11.32 -3.00
N VAL A 159 21.56 -11.83 -2.32
CA VAL A 159 20.64 -12.83 -2.85
C VAL A 159 19.25 -12.23 -3.09
N ARG A 160 18.51 -12.82 -4.05
CA ARG A 160 17.11 -12.47 -4.27
C ARG A 160 16.25 -12.94 -3.10
N ASN A 161 15.11 -12.29 -2.90
CA ASN A 161 14.10 -12.66 -1.92
C ASN A 161 13.81 -14.16 -1.98
N PRO A 162 14.23 -14.95 -0.97
CA PRO A 162 14.14 -16.39 -1.02
C PRO A 162 12.69 -16.88 -0.97
N LEU A 163 11.75 -16.05 -0.48
CA LEU A 163 10.33 -16.35 -0.37
C LEU A 163 9.58 -16.28 -1.71
N VAL A 164 10.22 -15.79 -2.77
CA VAL A 164 9.56 -15.55 -4.06
C VAL A 164 10.15 -16.46 -5.12
N ILE A 165 9.31 -16.98 -6.01
CA ILE A 165 9.75 -17.73 -7.17
C ILE A 165 10.39 -16.75 -8.17
N THR A 166 11.69 -16.91 -8.42
CA THR A 166 12.46 -16.01 -9.31
C THR A 166 13.37 -16.75 -10.28
N ASP A 167 13.44 -18.07 -10.13
CA ASP A 167 14.25 -19.03 -10.89
C ASP A 167 13.49 -19.63 -12.09
N ARG A 168 12.16 -19.51 -12.11
CA ARG A 168 11.29 -20.01 -13.19
C ARG A 168 10.14 -19.06 -13.50
N TYR A 169 9.69 -19.08 -14.76
CA TYR A 169 8.58 -18.26 -15.23
C TYR A 169 7.26 -19.01 -15.31
N VAL A 170 7.30 -20.27 -15.73
CA VAL A 170 6.12 -21.11 -15.95
C VAL A 170 6.26 -22.41 -15.17
N ASP A 171 5.19 -22.83 -14.53
CA ASP A 171 5.06 -24.12 -13.83
C ASP A 171 3.65 -24.65 -14.09
N ASP A 172 3.54 -25.89 -14.57
CA ASP A 172 2.27 -26.50 -15.02
C ASP A 172 1.40 -25.61 -15.94
N GLY A 173 2.06 -24.86 -16.84
CA GLY A 173 1.38 -23.94 -17.77
C GLY A 173 0.97 -22.59 -17.17
N GLU A 174 1.11 -22.41 -15.85
CA GLU A 174 0.80 -21.16 -15.15
C GLU A 174 2.03 -20.26 -14.99
N VAL A 175 1.85 -18.95 -15.04
CA VAL A 175 2.93 -17.99 -14.78
C VAL A 175 3.18 -17.90 -13.28
N VAL A 176 4.37 -18.30 -12.83
CA VAL A 176 4.73 -18.36 -11.40
C VAL A 176 5.81 -17.38 -10.97
N TYR A 177 6.51 -16.72 -11.89
CA TYR A 177 7.54 -15.74 -11.51
C TYR A 177 6.91 -14.62 -10.69
N GLY A 178 7.48 -14.34 -9.53
CA GLY A 178 7.00 -13.33 -8.61
C GLY A 178 5.92 -13.83 -7.64
N GLU A 179 5.39 -15.04 -7.82
CA GLU A 179 4.52 -15.63 -6.80
C GLU A 179 5.30 -16.02 -5.56
N MET A 180 4.61 -15.96 -4.41
CA MET A 180 5.19 -16.39 -3.15
C MET A 180 5.31 -17.91 -3.14
N LYS A 181 6.44 -18.43 -2.68
CA LYS A 181 6.61 -19.86 -2.41
C LYS A 181 5.65 -20.30 -1.32
N THR A 182 5.16 -21.52 -1.41
CA THR A 182 4.24 -22.15 -0.45
C THR A 182 4.84 -23.43 0.15
N GLY A 183 4.20 -23.98 1.19
CA GLY A 183 4.58 -25.27 1.77
C GLY A 183 6.02 -25.33 2.29
N ASP A 184 6.74 -26.39 1.93
CA ASP A 184 8.11 -26.64 2.39
C ASP A 184 9.13 -25.66 1.85
N GLU A 185 8.99 -25.24 0.59
CA GLU A 185 9.87 -24.23 -0.01
C GLU A 185 9.81 -22.92 0.78
N ALA A 186 8.61 -22.50 1.19
CA ALA A 186 8.42 -21.31 2.02
C ALA A 186 9.07 -21.45 3.39
N ARG A 187 9.02 -22.64 4.00
CA ARG A 187 9.66 -22.90 5.31
C ARG A 187 11.18 -22.77 5.22
N GLN A 188 11.79 -23.36 4.19
CA GLN A 188 13.23 -23.27 3.97
C GLN A 188 13.67 -21.84 3.66
N ALA A 189 12.93 -21.15 2.78
CA ALA A 189 13.17 -19.75 2.43
C ALA A 189 13.13 -18.81 3.64
N LYS A 190 12.22 -19.04 4.60
CA LYS A 190 12.19 -18.29 5.87
C LYS A 190 13.44 -18.49 6.72
N GLY A 191 14.11 -19.65 6.61
CA GLY A 191 15.40 -19.90 7.27
C GLY A 191 16.48 -18.97 6.72
N ILE A 192 16.61 -18.92 5.39
CA ILE A 192 17.56 -18.05 4.68
C ILE A 192 17.30 -16.57 4.97
N LEU A 193 16.03 -16.15 4.92
CA LEU A 193 15.65 -14.77 5.21
C LEU A 193 16.07 -14.33 6.62
N LYS A 194 16.01 -15.25 7.59
CA LYS A 194 16.40 -14.97 8.99
C LYS A 194 17.91 -14.95 9.22
N SER A 195 18.69 -15.60 8.36
CA SER A 195 20.15 -15.61 8.48
C SER A 195 20.80 -14.38 7.84
N GLY A 196 20.11 -13.69 6.93
CA GLY A 196 20.63 -12.51 6.25
C GLY A 196 20.39 -11.19 6.96
N THR A 197 21.07 -10.16 6.47
CA THR A 197 20.84 -8.75 6.84
C THR A 197 20.42 -7.94 5.62
N VAL A 198 19.81 -6.77 5.82
CA VAL A 198 19.35 -5.94 4.71
C VAL A 198 20.40 -4.89 4.36
N ASP A 199 20.88 -4.93 3.12
CA ASP A 199 21.75 -3.90 2.53
C ASP A 199 21.01 -3.17 1.40
N PHE A 200 20.76 -1.87 1.61
CA PHE A 200 20.09 -1.04 0.62
C PHE A 200 21.03 -0.33 -0.36
N THR A 201 22.35 -0.54 -0.29
CA THR A 201 23.33 0.14 -1.14
C THR A 201 22.97 0.03 -2.63
N GLY A 202 22.56 -1.15 -3.09
CA GLY A 202 22.12 -1.37 -4.47
C GLY A 202 20.83 -0.62 -4.82
N LEU A 203 19.86 -0.57 -3.90
CA LEU A 203 18.59 0.15 -4.11
C LEU A 203 18.83 1.66 -4.19
N ASP A 204 19.69 2.20 -3.32
CA ASP A 204 20.02 3.62 -3.29
C ASP A 204 20.84 4.01 -4.52
N ALA A 205 21.78 3.17 -4.95
CA ALA A 205 22.50 3.36 -6.22
C ALA A 205 21.56 3.40 -7.43
N GLU A 206 20.50 2.58 -7.44
CA GLU A 206 19.51 2.59 -8.52
C GLU A 206 18.63 3.86 -8.50
N VAL A 207 18.30 4.39 -7.30
CA VAL A 207 17.65 5.70 -7.16
C VAL A 207 18.57 6.81 -7.69
N ASP A 208 19.84 6.82 -7.27
CA ASP A 208 20.83 7.79 -7.72
C ASP A 208 21.03 7.75 -9.23
N ARG A 209 21.02 6.56 -9.83
CA ARG A 209 21.10 6.38 -11.29
C ARG A 209 19.92 7.06 -12.01
N ILE A 210 18.70 6.96 -11.46
CA ILE A 210 17.52 7.61 -12.04
C ILE A 210 17.56 9.13 -11.81
N VAL A 211 17.92 9.59 -10.62
CA VAL A 211 18.09 11.02 -10.33
C VAL A 211 19.16 11.63 -11.24
N TRP A 212 20.28 10.94 -11.43
CA TRP A 212 21.33 11.35 -12.36
C TRP A 212 20.83 11.47 -13.79
N ARG A 213 19.97 10.54 -14.23
CA ARG A 213 19.31 10.65 -15.53
C ARG A 213 18.46 11.93 -15.61
N PHE A 214 17.68 12.25 -14.59
CA PHE A 214 16.90 13.49 -14.55
C PHE A 214 17.76 14.76 -14.58
N THR A 215 18.90 14.77 -13.89
CA THR A 215 19.87 15.88 -13.92
C THR A 215 20.36 16.21 -15.33
N ASN A 216 20.44 15.20 -16.20
CA ASN A 216 20.93 15.33 -17.57
C ASN A 216 19.80 15.56 -18.61
N LEU A 217 18.61 15.96 -18.17
CA LEU A 217 17.48 16.31 -19.03
C LEU A 217 17.10 17.78 -18.87
N PHE A 218 16.52 18.37 -19.92
CA PHE A 218 15.98 19.73 -19.81
C PHE A 218 14.87 19.78 -18.74
N PRO A 219 15.02 20.56 -17.67
CA PRO A 219 14.15 20.46 -16.49
C PRO A 219 12.69 20.80 -16.81
N GLY A 220 12.46 21.80 -17.68
CA GLY A 220 11.11 22.18 -18.13
C GLY A 220 10.42 21.08 -18.95
N CYS A 221 11.15 20.43 -19.87
CA CYS A 221 10.62 19.33 -20.67
C CYS A 221 10.36 18.09 -19.80
N LEU A 222 11.26 17.79 -18.86
CA LEU A 222 11.13 16.68 -17.93
C LEU A 222 9.86 16.82 -17.10
N ILE A 223 9.68 17.94 -16.38
CA ILE A 223 8.51 18.10 -15.52
C ILE A 223 7.21 18.19 -16.34
N LYS A 224 7.23 18.84 -17.52
CA LYS A 224 6.05 18.90 -18.40
C LYS A 224 5.61 17.52 -18.88
N SER A 225 6.57 16.61 -19.11
CA SER A 225 6.31 15.23 -19.51
C SER A 225 5.70 14.44 -18.36
N ILE A 226 6.28 14.56 -17.17
CA ILE A 226 5.76 13.93 -15.95
C ILE A 226 4.35 14.43 -15.62
N ASP A 227 4.13 15.74 -15.60
CA ASP A 227 2.82 16.33 -15.31
C ASP A 227 1.77 15.91 -16.34
N GLY A 228 2.16 15.69 -17.60
CA GLY A 228 1.29 15.13 -18.62
C GLY A 228 0.75 13.75 -18.26
N ILE A 229 1.56 12.89 -17.62
CA ILE A 229 1.14 11.56 -17.14
C ILE A 229 0.37 11.69 -15.81
N ARG A 230 0.89 12.46 -14.85
CA ARG A 230 0.24 12.71 -13.55
C ARG A 230 -1.19 13.22 -13.69
N ALA A 231 -1.46 14.01 -14.73
CA ALA A 231 -2.78 14.58 -14.98
C ALA A 231 -3.90 13.54 -14.97
N LYS A 232 -3.63 12.27 -15.34
CA LYS A 232 -4.63 11.20 -15.33
C LYS A 232 -5.00 10.81 -13.90
N LYS A 233 -4.01 10.50 -13.08
CA LYS A 233 -4.20 10.27 -11.63
C LYS A 233 -4.87 11.46 -10.94
N LYS A 234 -4.36 12.66 -11.21
CA LYS A 234 -4.84 13.91 -10.59
C LYS A 234 -6.29 14.22 -10.97
N PHE A 235 -6.67 13.99 -12.23
CA PHE A 235 -8.04 14.25 -12.68
C PHE A 235 -9.06 13.44 -11.87
N PHE A 236 -8.85 12.13 -11.71
CA PHE A 236 -9.79 11.30 -10.95
C PHE A 236 -9.73 11.63 -9.46
N TRP A 237 -8.53 11.72 -8.89
CA TRP A 237 -8.33 12.10 -7.49
C TRP A 237 -9.05 13.39 -7.10
N ASP A 238 -8.95 14.46 -7.90
CA ASP A 238 -9.61 15.73 -7.58
C ASP A 238 -11.14 15.64 -7.62
N GLN A 239 -11.70 14.72 -8.41
CA GLN A 239 -13.15 14.50 -8.51
C GLN A 239 -13.67 13.65 -7.34
N THR A 240 -12.87 12.69 -6.86
CA THR A 240 -13.31 11.66 -5.91
C THR A 240 -12.92 11.94 -4.46
N LYS A 241 -11.76 12.56 -4.20
CA LYS A 241 -11.19 12.69 -2.83
C LYS A 241 -12.13 13.27 -1.78
N LEU A 242 -12.99 14.23 -2.17
CA LEU A 242 -13.96 14.83 -1.25
C LEU A 242 -15.11 13.87 -0.93
N ALA A 243 -15.68 13.23 -1.94
CA ALA A 243 -16.74 12.24 -1.75
C ALA A 243 -16.22 11.04 -0.94
N ASN A 244 -15.02 10.55 -1.28
CA ASN A 244 -14.32 9.49 -0.56
C ASN A 244 -14.11 9.86 0.92
N ARG A 245 -13.61 11.06 1.22
CA ARG A 245 -13.49 11.55 2.60
C ARG A 245 -14.82 11.50 3.35
N HIS A 246 -15.91 11.95 2.72
CA HIS A 246 -17.24 11.96 3.35
C HIS A 246 -17.76 10.55 3.59
N TRP A 247 -17.56 9.63 2.65
CA TRP A 247 -17.93 8.22 2.82
C TRP A 247 -17.11 7.56 3.94
N LEU A 248 -15.79 7.72 3.91
CA LEU A 248 -14.86 7.22 4.92
C LEU A 248 -15.24 7.71 6.32
N ALA A 249 -15.52 9.01 6.47
CA ALA A 249 -16.00 9.61 7.71
C ALA A 249 -17.31 8.95 8.18
N ALA A 250 -18.34 8.88 7.32
CA ALA A 250 -19.62 8.29 7.68
C ALA A 250 -19.51 6.80 8.04
N ASN A 251 -18.64 6.05 7.34
CA ASN A 251 -18.43 4.64 7.54
C ASN A 251 -17.76 4.30 8.89
N MET A 252 -17.17 5.27 9.60
CA MET A 252 -16.63 5.08 10.95
C MET A 252 -17.65 4.60 11.99
N SER A 253 -18.94 4.75 11.70
CA SER A 253 -20.03 4.22 12.54
C SER A 253 -20.61 2.89 12.03
N GLY A 254 -20.16 2.41 10.86
CA GLY A 254 -20.64 1.20 10.19
C GLY A 254 -19.60 0.09 10.13
N GLU A 255 -19.22 -0.32 8.91
CA GLU A 255 -18.29 -1.43 8.71
C GLU A 255 -16.90 -1.16 9.31
N ALA A 256 -16.45 0.10 9.31
CA ALA A 256 -15.15 0.45 9.88
C ALA A 256 -15.10 0.20 11.39
N PHE A 257 -16.21 0.45 12.11
CA PHE A 257 -16.29 0.11 13.54
C PHE A 257 -16.06 -1.39 13.76
N LEU A 258 -16.75 -2.23 13.00
CA LEU A 258 -16.63 -3.69 13.05
C LEU A 258 -15.20 -4.16 12.73
N GLY A 259 -14.69 -3.74 11.57
CA GLY A 259 -13.41 -4.19 11.05
C GLY A 259 -12.23 -3.75 11.92
N PHE A 260 -12.17 -2.48 12.33
CA PHE A 260 -11.08 -1.99 13.18
C PHE A 260 -11.16 -2.55 14.60
N THR A 261 -12.37 -2.77 15.13
CA THR A 261 -12.54 -3.37 16.46
C THR A 261 -12.09 -4.83 16.48
N ALA A 262 -12.47 -5.63 15.47
CA ALA A 262 -11.99 -7.01 15.33
C ALA A 262 -10.46 -7.04 15.21
N PHE A 263 -9.89 -6.20 14.34
CA PHE A 263 -8.45 -6.16 14.13
C PHE A 263 -7.67 -5.72 15.39
N ASN A 264 -8.15 -4.70 16.10
CA ASN A 264 -7.49 -4.20 17.33
C ASN A 264 -7.50 -5.27 18.44
N ASN A 265 -8.58 -6.05 18.53
CA ASN A 265 -8.74 -7.08 19.56
C ASN A 265 -8.19 -8.47 19.18
N ARG A 266 -7.59 -8.64 18.00
CA ARG A 266 -7.13 -9.94 17.48
C ARG A 266 -6.26 -10.79 18.41
N LYS A 267 -5.48 -10.16 19.29
CA LYS A 267 -4.65 -10.86 20.28
C LYS A 267 -5.46 -11.51 21.40
N ARG A 268 -6.65 -10.99 21.69
CA ARG A 268 -7.57 -11.45 22.75
C ARG A 268 -8.59 -12.46 22.24
N THR A 269 -8.94 -12.36 20.97
CA THR A 269 -10.03 -13.14 20.34
C THR A 269 -9.54 -14.24 19.41
N GLY A 270 -8.23 -14.30 19.14
CA GLY A 270 -7.64 -15.21 18.16
C GLY A 270 -7.98 -14.89 16.70
N ARG A 271 -8.82 -13.89 16.42
CA ARG A 271 -9.31 -13.54 15.07
C ARG A 271 -9.17 -12.05 14.78
N ASP A 272 -8.72 -11.72 13.57
CA ASP A 272 -8.47 -10.34 13.12
C ASP A 272 -9.61 -9.73 12.27
N VAL A 273 -10.69 -10.49 12.08
CA VAL A 273 -11.86 -10.13 11.26
C VAL A 273 -13.16 -10.57 11.94
N ILE A 274 -14.28 -10.01 11.46
CA ILE A 274 -15.64 -10.40 11.85
C ILE A 274 -16.07 -11.73 11.22
N ASP A 275 -17.19 -12.27 11.67
CA ASP A 275 -17.91 -13.30 10.92
C ASP A 275 -18.63 -12.69 9.71
N PHE A 276 -17.93 -12.71 8.58
CA PHE A 276 -18.41 -12.19 7.30
C PHE A 276 -19.64 -12.90 6.74
N VAL A 277 -19.86 -14.17 7.08
CA VAL A 277 -21.02 -14.94 6.61
C VAL A 277 -22.24 -14.53 7.43
N LYS A 278 -22.10 -14.48 8.76
CA LYS A 278 -23.17 -14.01 9.64
C LYS A 278 -23.54 -12.56 9.35
N TYR A 279 -22.55 -11.69 9.09
CA TYR A 279 -22.81 -10.30 8.70
C TYR A 279 -23.66 -10.19 7.43
N ARG A 280 -23.36 -10.98 6.40
CA ARG A 280 -24.17 -11.02 5.16
C ARG A 280 -25.57 -11.58 5.39
N GLN A 281 -25.73 -12.57 6.24
CA GLN A 281 -27.04 -13.10 6.62
C GLN A 281 -27.90 -12.04 7.31
N LEU A 282 -27.33 -11.31 8.27
CA LEU A 282 -28.01 -10.21 8.96
C LEU A 282 -28.45 -9.11 7.98
N ILE A 283 -27.59 -8.72 7.03
CA ILE A 283 -27.95 -7.77 5.96
C ILE A 283 -29.12 -8.31 5.12
N ALA A 284 -29.07 -9.59 4.72
CA ALA A 284 -30.12 -10.21 3.92
C ALA A 284 -31.46 -10.30 4.66
N GLU A 285 -31.42 -10.43 5.99
CA GLU A 285 -32.59 -10.43 6.87
C GLU A 285 -33.13 -9.01 7.16
N GLY A 286 -32.44 -7.96 6.70
CA GLY A 286 -32.82 -6.56 6.95
C GLY A 286 -32.57 -6.12 8.38
N ALA A 287 -31.60 -6.73 9.08
CA ALA A 287 -31.21 -6.34 10.43
C ALA A 287 -30.76 -4.87 10.46
N LEU A 288 -31.05 -4.19 11.57
CA LEU A 288 -30.55 -2.83 11.80
C LEU A 288 -29.03 -2.88 12.04
N MET A 289 -28.34 -1.80 11.66
CA MET A 289 -26.91 -1.62 11.94
C MET A 289 -26.75 -0.99 13.33
N ASP A 290 -26.96 -1.80 14.36
CA ASP A 290 -26.90 -1.41 15.77
C ASP A 290 -25.93 -2.28 16.58
N ASP A 291 -25.84 -2.00 17.89
CA ASP A 291 -24.90 -2.66 18.79
C ASP A 291 -25.17 -4.17 18.91
N ASP A 292 -26.42 -4.61 18.79
CA ASP A 292 -26.80 -6.03 18.87
C ASP A 292 -26.32 -6.77 17.62
N ALA A 293 -26.61 -6.23 16.42
CA ALA A 293 -26.14 -6.81 15.17
C ALA A 293 -24.61 -6.81 15.09
N PHE A 294 -23.95 -5.76 15.58
CA PHE A 294 -22.50 -5.67 15.58
C PHE A 294 -21.85 -6.65 16.55
N THR A 295 -22.41 -6.81 17.75
CA THR A 295 -21.93 -7.79 18.73
C THR A 295 -22.06 -9.21 18.20
N ALA A 296 -23.12 -9.51 17.46
CA ALA A 296 -23.37 -10.84 16.89
C ALA A 296 -22.33 -11.30 15.84
N VAL A 297 -21.55 -10.39 15.25
CA VAL A 297 -20.55 -10.70 14.23
C VAL A 297 -19.11 -10.48 14.70
N LEU A 298 -18.92 -9.79 15.82
CA LEU A 298 -17.59 -9.58 16.40
C LEU A 298 -17.09 -10.88 17.05
N PRO A 299 -15.78 -11.18 16.94
CA PRO A 299 -15.24 -12.37 17.57
C PRO A 299 -15.23 -12.22 19.09
N ALA A 300 -15.73 -13.24 19.79
CA ALA A 300 -15.69 -13.31 21.25
C ALA A 300 -14.25 -13.57 21.74
N PRO A 301 -13.91 -13.18 23.00
CA PRO A 301 -12.67 -13.60 23.62
C PRO A 301 -12.57 -15.13 23.63
N GLU A 302 -11.39 -15.69 23.37
CA GLU A 302 -11.16 -17.11 23.67
C GLU A 302 -11.24 -17.27 25.20
N GLU A 303 -12.13 -18.13 25.69
CA GLU A 303 -12.10 -18.54 27.10
C GLU A 303 -10.75 -19.23 27.34
N GLY A 304 -9.91 -18.59 28.17
CA GLY A 304 -8.57 -19.08 28.51
C GLY A 304 -8.58 -20.29 29.43
#